data_AF-A0A964ZDW4-F1
#
_entry.id   AF-A0A964ZDW4-F1
#
_cell.length_a   1.000
_cell.length_b   1.000
_cell.length_c   1.000
_cell.angle_alpha   90.00
_cell.angle_beta   90.00
_cell.angle_gamma   90.00
#
_symmetry.space_group_name_H-M   'P 1'
#
loop_
_entity.id
_entity.type
_entity.pdbx_description
1 polymer ?
#
loop_
_entity_poly.entity_id
_entity_poly.type
_entity_poly.pdbx_seq_one_letter_code
_entity_poly.pdbx_strand_id
1 'polypeptide(L)'
;MLLSSPERSAFPYLRAALGFFLFGFLMTSAREHWLASLLNASSDSFVSWFEFLASRLLFGVSFFAGDTLHRLTEIEFYYHAPDHPDPFTHCHPRQLSLGQWYFHRTANSYRGGSFKGVDLTFGGSTAFGGVLIRGLQTQDGQLIDGPSLCVDQLLACCSQRTVSALDDAIAGRYVWDMSSPVRLVWHDQPANGTLYRSARVGLSLKQHTAAFDGLRFLLRPYRFLSEPRRIRKGRTQLLLALLAQGLPLSFIRERTGCNLAVLRRYLADYHQGANEVGFDAYVWSELGPRQLARLLGQWHRTFADNDSENRLANQGDDPLR
;
A
#
# COMPACT_ATOMS: atom_id res chain seq x y z
N MET A 1 -29.84 13.24 -35.18
CA MET A 1 -29.71 14.45 -34.34
C MET A 1 -29.24 13.98 -32.98
N LEU A 2 -28.13 14.55 -32.49
CA LEU A 2 -27.34 14.09 -31.35
C LEU A 2 -28.17 13.93 -30.07
N LEU A 3 -28.13 12.74 -29.46
CA LEU A 3 -28.46 12.57 -28.04
C LEU A 3 -27.12 12.58 -27.29
N SER A 4 -26.88 13.71 -26.63
CA SER A 4 -25.80 13.94 -25.68
C SER A 4 -25.82 12.86 -24.58
N SER A 5 -24.74 12.10 -24.46
CA SER A 5 -24.49 11.24 -23.31
C SER A 5 -24.26 12.11 -22.07
N PRO A 6 -24.86 11.80 -20.91
CA PRO A 6 -24.52 12.48 -19.68
C PRO A 6 -23.11 12.07 -19.26
N GLU A 7 -22.24 13.04 -19.03
CA GLU A 7 -20.95 12.86 -18.39
C GLU A 7 -21.13 12.06 -17.09
N ARG A 8 -20.63 10.83 -17.08
CA ARG A 8 -20.48 10.05 -15.85
C ARG A 8 -19.29 10.63 -15.10
N SER A 9 -19.51 11.66 -14.29
CA SER A 9 -18.56 11.99 -13.23
C SER A 9 -18.58 10.83 -12.25
N ALA A 10 -17.52 10.02 -12.22
CA ALA A 10 -17.31 9.07 -11.15
C ALA A 10 -17.14 9.88 -9.84
N PHE A 11 -17.84 9.50 -8.78
CA PHE A 11 -17.70 9.99 -7.40
C PHE A 11 -18.40 11.31 -6.98
N PRO A 12 -19.73 11.30 -6.76
CA PRO A 12 -20.44 12.44 -6.17
C PRO A 12 -20.31 12.61 -4.63
N TYR A 13 -19.72 11.67 -3.88
CA TYR A 13 -20.12 11.51 -2.46
C TYR A 13 -19.08 11.81 -1.37
N LEU A 14 -17.92 12.39 -1.69
CA LEU A 14 -16.94 12.82 -0.67
C LEU A 14 -17.02 14.32 -0.30
N ARG A 15 -17.86 15.12 -0.99
CA ARG A 15 -17.98 16.56 -0.73
C ARG A 15 -18.71 16.93 0.57
N ALA A 16 -19.45 16.01 1.19
CA ALA A 16 -20.29 16.33 2.35
C ALA A 16 -19.52 16.49 3.68
N ALA A 17 -18.27 16.01 3.78
CA ALA A 17 -17.52 16.04 5.04
C ALA A 17 -16.77 17.35 5.31
N LEU A 18 -16.75 18.30 4.36
CA LEU A 18 -15.91 19.51 4.43
C LEU A 18 -16.62 20.77 3.90
N GLY A 19 -17.92 20.89 4.17
CA GLY A 19 -18.72 22.09 3.85
C GLY A 19 -18.27 23.39 4.53
N PHE A 20 -17.08 23.45 5.16
CA PHE A 20 -16.55 24.63 5.83
C PHE A 20 -15.14 25.07 5.44
N PHE A 21 -14.43 24.36 4.55
CA PHE A 21 -13.03 24.73 4.20
C PHE A 21 -12.74 24.89 2.70
N LEU A 22 -13.69 24.57 1.80
CA LEU A 22 -13.41 24.46 0.37
C LEU A 22 -14.20 25.45 -0.50
N PHE A 23 -14.29 26.71 -0.08
CA PHE A 23 -14.67 27.81 -0.96
C PHE A 23 -13.54 28.85 -1.03
N GLY A 24 -12.76 28.81 -2.11
CA GLY A 24 -12.00 29.97 -2.59
C GLY A 24 -10.59 30.22 -2.04
N PHE A 25 -9.92 29.26 -1.41
CA PHE A 25 -8.50 29.41 -1.02
C PHE A 25 -7.60 28.65 -2.00
N LEU A 26 -6.58 29.33 -2.54
CA LEU A 26 -5.43 28.64 -3.14
C LEU A 26 -4.90 27.65 -2.09
N MET A 27 -4.81 26.36 -2.44
CA MET A 27 -4.14 25.37 -1.58
C MET A 27 -2.69 25.83 -1.43
N THR A 28 -2.26 26.15 -0.21
CA THR A 28 -0.98 26.85 0.04
C THR A 28 0.13 25.93 0.53
N SER A 29 -0.20 24.71 0.97
CA SER A 29 0.79 23.77 1.53
C SER A 29 0.72 22.38 0.91
N ALA A 30 1.84 21.63 0.92
CA ALA A 30 1.87 20.23 0.51
C ALA A 30 0.87 19.33 1.27
N ARG A 31 0.62 19.65 2.55
CA ARG A 31 -0.35 18.94 3.38
C ARG A 31 -1.76 19.06 2.82
N GLU A 32 -2.17 20.28 2.48
CA GLU A 32 -3.52 20.54 1.95
C GLU A 32 -3.76 19.82 0.63
N HIS A 33 -2.74 19.80 -0.25
CA HIS A 33 -2.80 19.04 -1.49
C HIS A 33 -2.94 17.53 -1.24
N TRP A 34 -2.20 16.98 -0.28
CA TRP A 34 -2.32 15.56 0.05
C TRP A 34 -3.67 15.23 0.68
N LEU A 35 -4.17 16.06 1.62
CA LEU A 35 -5.51 15.88 2.18
C LEU A 35 -6.61 15.96 1.10
N ALA A 36 -6.49 16.90 0.16
CA ALA A 36 -7.40 16.99 -0.97
C ALA A 36 -7.34 15.72 -1.86
N SER A 37 -6.15 15.14 -2.05
CA SER A 37 -6.00 13.90 -2.81
C SER A 37 -6.61 12.67 -2.13
N LEU A 38 -6.72 12.65 -0.79
CA LEU A 38 -7.46 11.59 -0.09
C LEU A 38 -8.95 11.67 -0.34
N LEU A 39 -9.46 12.89 -0.53
CA LEU A 39 -10.88 13.14 -0.75
C LEU A 39 -11.28 12.99 -2.22
N ASN A 40 -10.32 13.11 -3.12
CA ASN A 40 -10.49 12.94 -4.55
C ASN A 40 -9.80 11.64 -4.98
N ALA A 41 -10.49 10.50 -4.80
CA ALA A 41 -10.19 9.31 -5.59
C ALA A 41 -10.53 9.63 -7.06
N SER A 42 -9.66 10.37 -7.73
CA SER A 42 -9.91 10.89 -9.09
C SER A 42 -8.66 10.82 -9.96
N SER A 43 -7.98 9.68 -9.92
CA SER A 43 -7.14 9.21 -11.01
C SER A 43 -7.83 8.00 -11.63
N ASP A 44 -7.63 7.75 -12.92
CA ASP A 44 -8.36 6.76 -13.75
C ASP A 44 -8.38 5.30 -13.22
N SER A 45 -7.67 5.00 -12.12
CA SER A 45 -7.73 3.75 -11.35
C SER A 45 -7.37 3.93 -9.87
N PHE A 46 -7.82 3.01 -9.00
CA PHE A 46 -7.41 2.94 -7.58
C PHE A 46 -5.89 2.76 -7.41
N VAL A 47 -5.25 2.06 -8.34
CA VAL A 47 -3.78 1.88 -8.36
C VAL A 47 -3.08 3.23 -8.46
N SER A 48 -3.50 4.07 -9.41
CA SER A 48 -2.90 5.39 -9.64
C SER A 48 -3.10 6.31 -8.43
N TRP A 49 -4.25 6.17 -7.75
CA TRP A 49 -4.54 6.93 -6.54
C TRP A 49 -3.60 6.52 -5.41
N PHE A 50 -3.47 5.21 -5.16
CA PHE A 50 -2.53 4.71 -4.16
C PHE A 50 -1.07 5.03 -4.50
N GLU A 51 -0.71 5.06 -5.78
CA GLU A 51 0.63 5.43 -6.23
C GLU A 51 0.95 6.90 -5.94
N PHE A 52 0.00 7.80 -6.17
CA PHE A 52 0.11 9.21 -5.78
C PHE A 52 0.31 9.35 -4.27
N LEU A 53 -0.54 8.69 -3.48
CA LEU A 53 -0.46 8.74 -2.02
C LEU A 53 0.87 8.14 -1.52
N ALA A 54 1.30 7.03 -2.10
CA ALA A 54 2.54 6.36 -1.76
C ALA A 54 3.75 7.23 -2.06
N SER A 55 3.79 7.87 -3.22
CA SER A 55 4.87 8.80 -3.60
C SER A 55 4.99 9.92 -2.56
N ARG A 56 3.87 10.52 -2.17
CA ARG A 56 3.85 11.57 -1.15
C ARG A 56 4.27 11.08 0.23
N LEU A 57 3.90 9.86 0.63
CA LEU A 57 4.27 9.29 1.93
C LEU A 57 5.72 8.78 1.98
N LEU A 58 6.26 8.20 0.90
CA LEU A 58 7.61 7.65 0.92
C LEU A 58 8.70 8.71 0.70
N PHE A 59 8.35 9.82 0.03
CA PHE A 59 9.31 10.84 -0.36
C PHE A 59 8.98 12.26 0.14
N GLY A 60 7.75 12.51 0.60
CA GLY A 60 7.26 13.85 0.94
C GLY A 60 6.98 14.08 2.42
N VAL A 61 7.37 13.16 3.31
CA VAL A 61 7.21 13.33 4.76
C VAL A 61 8.45 12.88 5.55
N SER A 62 8.62 13.53 6.69
CA SER A 62 9.43 13.05 7.81
C SER A 62 8.52 12.35 8.82
N PHE A 63 8.86 11.12 9.21
CA PHE A 63 8.14 10.35 10.21
C PHE A 63 8.84 10.49 11.56
N PHE A 64 8.15 10.98 12.59
CA PHE A 64 8.70 11.11 13.93
C PHE A 64 8.05 10.12 14.90
N ALA A 65 8.89 9.49 15.73
CA ALA A 65 8.49 8.74 16.92
C ALA A 65 9.27 9.28 18.11
N GLY A 66 8.57 9.88 19.09
CA GLY A 66 9.17 10.78 20.06
C GLY A 66 9.91 11.92 19.34
N ASP A 67 11.21 12.03 19.64
CA ASP A 67 12.14 12.98 19.00
C ASP A 67 13.00 12.31 17.91
N THR A 68 12.80 11.01 17.65
CA THR A 68 13.58 10.28 16.64
C THR A 68 12.94 10.45 15.27
N LEU A 69 13.77 10.83 14.29
CA LEU A 69 13.39 10.96 12.89
C LEU A 69 13.60 9.64 12.13
N HIS A 70 12.61 9.30 11.31
CA HIS A 70 12.61 8.19 10.37
C HIS A 70 12.12 8.62 8.99
N ARG A 71 12.52 7.86 7.98
CA ARG A 71 11.91 7.88 6.64
C ARG A 71 11.06 6.63 6.45
N LEU A 72 9.89 6.77 5.83
CA LEU A 72 9.10 5.61 5.39
C LEU A 72 9.78 4.94 4.20
N THR A 73 9.92 3.61 4.21
CA THR A 73 10.56 2.85 3.12
C THR A 73 9.66 1.82 2.46
N GLU A 74 8.60 1.39 3.14
CA GLU A 74 7.63 0.40 2.64
C GLU A 74 6.27 0.59 3.30
N ILE A 75 5.20 0.55 2.49
CA ILE A 75 3.80 0.66 2.92
C ILE A 75 2.88 -0.28 2.11
N GLU A 76 1.73 -0.63 2.68
CA GLU A 76 0.67 -1.41 1.99
C GLU A 76 -0.70 -0.74 2.15
N PHE A 77 -1.47 -0.66 1.07
CA PHE A 77 -2.82 -0.13 1.08
C PHE A 77 -3.85 -1.24 1.30
N TYR A 78 -4.81 -0.94 2.17
CA TYR A 78 -6.02 -1.73 2.42
C TYR A 78 -7.21 -0.79 2.35
N TYR A 79 -8.10 -1.03 1.39
CA TYR A 79 -9.21 -0.14 1.12
C TYR A 79 -10.47 -0.94 0.80
N HIS A 80 -11.53 -0.75 1.58
CA HIS A 80 -12.81 -1.41 1.38
C HIS A 80 -13.92 -0.38 1.21
N ALA A 81 -14.51 -0.34 0.03
CA ALA A 81 -15.64 0.52 -0.33
C ALA A 81 -16.64 -0.27 -1.20
N PRO A 82 -17.88 0.22 -1.39
CA PRO A 82 -18.89 -0.46 -2.21
C PRO A 82 -18.42 -0.81 -3.63
N ASP A 83 -17.59 0.03 -4.24
CA ASP A 83 -17.01 -0.15 -5.57
C ASP A 83 -15.58 -0.73 -5.54
N HIS A 84 -15.02 -0.95 -4.35
CA HIS A 84 -13.71 -1.55 -4.12
C HIS A 84 -13.73 -2.48 -2.89
N PRO A 85 -14.41 -3.64 -2.96
CA PRO A 85 -14.67 -4.45 -1.77
C PRO A 85 -13.49 -5.35 -1.41
N ASP A 86 -12.30 -4.78 -1.15
CA ASP A 86 -11.11 -5.57 -0.77
C ASP A 86 -11.37 -6.35 0.54
N PRO A 87 -11.41 -7.69 0.51
CA PRO A 87 -11.73 -8.49 1.68
C PRO A 87 -10.55 -8.64 2.65
N PHE A 88 -9.35 -8.16 2.29
CA PHE A 88 -8.18 -8.19 3.16
C PHE A 88 -8.10 -6.97 4.09
N THR A 89 -8.98 -5.99 3.90
CA THR A 89 -9.09 -4.82 4.78
C THR A 89 -9.68 -5.24 6.12
N HIS A 90 -9.14 -4.71 7.22
CA HIS A 90 -9.62 -5.02 8.57
C HIS A 90 -11.06 -4.57 8.82
N CYS A 91 -11.52 -3.53 8.12
CA CYS A 91 -12.83 -2.90 8.29
C CYS A 91 -13.13 -2.52 9.74
N HIS A 92 -12.10 -2.14 10.50
CA HIS A 92 -12.27 -1.68 11.88
C HIS A 92 -12.90 -0.28 11.86
N PRO A 93 -13.81 0.08 12.77
CA PRO A 93 -14.47 1.40 12.76
C PRO A 93 -13.52 2.59 12.73
N ARG A 94 -12.33 2.48 13.36
CA ARG A 94 -11.29 3.53 13.28
C ARG A 94 -10.79 3.77 11.85
N GLN A 95 -10.83 2.77 10.96
CA GLN A 95 -10.44 2.94 9.55
C GLN A 95 -11.48 3.73 8.72
N LEU A 96 -12.63 4.12 9.29
CA LEU A 96 -13.56 5.09 8.69
C LEU A 96 -13.13 6.55 8.91
N SER A 97 -12.10 6.78 9.73
CA SER A 97 -11.57 8.12 9.96
C SER A 97 -10.40 8.44 9.03
N LEU A 98 -10.14 9.74 8.91
CA LEU A 98 -9.04 10.28 8.13
C LEU A 98 -7.89 10.70 9.06
N GLY A 99 -6.67 10.32 8.72
CA GLY A 99 -5.46 10.93 9.27
C GLY A 99 -5.18 10.59 10.73
N GLN A 100 -5.60 9.41 11.20
CA GLN A 100 -5.30 8.92 12.55
C GLN A 100 -4.47 7.64 12.49
N TRP A 101 -3.83 7.29 13.61
CA TRP A 101 -3.14 6.01 13.76
C TRP A 101 -4.12 4.91 14.21
N TYR A 102 -4.04 3.74 13.58
CA TYR A 102 -4.77 2.54 13.96
C TYR A 102 -3.82 1.37 14.17
N PHE A 103 -3.64 0.94 15.41
CA PHE A 103 -2.90 -0.28 15.73
C PHE A 103 -3.79 -1.51 15.56
N HIS A 104 -3.24 -2.55 14.92
CA HIS A 104 -4.00 -3.76 14.60
C HIS A 104 -4.54 -4.44 15.85
N ARG A 105 -5.83 -4.78 15.80
CA ARG A 105 -6.55 -5.49 16.85
C ARG A 105 -7.08 -6.84 16.37
N THR A 106 -7.30 -7.72 17.34
CA THR A 106 -8.15 -8.91 17.21
C THR A 106 -9.25 -8.79 18.24
N ALA A 107 -10.50 -8.71 17.79
CA ALA A 107 -11.60 -8.25 18.62
C ALA A 107 -11.23 -6.93 19.33
N ASN A 108 -11.32 -6.89 20.67
CA ASN A 108 -11.04 -5.69 21.45
C ASN A 108 -9.59 -5.59 21.96
N SER A 109 -8.71 -6.53 21.60
CA SER A 109 -7.34 -6.59 22.09
C SER A 109 -6.34 -6.24 20.99
N TYR A 110 -5.28 -5.50 21.34
CA TYR A 110 -4.17 -5.26 20.43
C TYR A 110 -3.45 -6.56 20.08
N ARG A 111 -3.05 -6.71 18.81
CA ARG A 111 -2.22 -7.85 18.40
C ARG A 111 -0.83 -7.70 19.01
N GLY A 112 -0.30 -8.78 19.58
CA GLY A 112 1.06 -8.86 20.13
C GLY A 112 2.03 -9.62 19.21
N GLY A 113 3.29 -9.70 19.64
CA GLY A 113 4.32 -10.49 18.96
C GLY A 113 4.50 -10.13 17.48
N SER A 114 4.60 -11.13 16.61
CA SER A 114 4.82 -10.98 15.16
C SER A 114 3.57 -10.55 14.37
N PHE A 115 2.47 -10.22 15.04
CA PHE A 115 1.20 -9.84 14.41
C PHE A 115 0.83 -8.37 14.65
N LYS A 116 1.73 -7.58 15.25
CA LYS A 116 1.60 -6.13 15.39
C LYS A 116 1.66 -5.46 14.02
N GLY A 117 0.86 -4.42 13.85
CA GLY A 117 0.89 -3.50 12.72
C GLY A 117 0.27 -2.17 13.11
N VAL A 118 0.61 -1.12 12.36
CA VAL A 118 0.04 0.21 12.52
C VAL A 118 -0.31 0.76 11.14
N ASP A 119 -1.55 1.23 11.03
CA ASP A 119 -2.06 1.84 9.81
C ASP A 119 -2.20 3.36 10.02
N LEU A 120 -1.89 4.12 8.97
CA LEU A 120 -2.43 5.46 8.79
C LEU A 120 -3.84 5.34 8.19
N THR A 121 -4.85 5.82 8.89
CA THR A 121 -6.24 5.75 8.41
C THR A 121 -6.49 6.77 7.31
N PHE A 122 -7.23 6.36 6.29
CA PHE A 122 -7.58 7.22 5.17
C PHE A 122 -8.99 6.95 4.62
N GLY A 123 -9.85 6.37 5.44
CA GLY A 123 -11.22 6.11 5.06
C GLY A 123 -12.13 7.32 5.16
N GLY A 124 -13.43 7.06 5.04
CA GLY A 124 -14.49 8.04 5.15
C GLY A 124 -15.80 7.39 5.60
N SER A 125 -16.92 8.08 5.39
CA SER A 125 -18.24 7.64 5.88
C SER A 125 -18.66 6.25 5.42
N THR A 126 -18.29 5.85 4.20
CA THR A 126 -18.69 4.58 3.58
C THR A 126 -17.51 3.70 3.16
N ALA A 127 -16.29 4.10 3.49
CA ALA A 127 -15.08 3.42 3.04
C ALA A 127 -14.09 3.25 4.18
N PHE A 128 -13.60 2.03 4.36
CA PHE A 128 -12.53 1.73 5.32
C PHE A 128 -11.18 1.84 4.61
N GLY A 129 -10.27 2.64 5.15
CA GLY A 129 -8.93 2.83 4.57
C GLY A 129 -7.84 2.74 5.63
N GLY A 130 -6.83 1.91 5.38
CA GLY A 130 -5.61 1.83 6.18
C GLY A 130 -4.35 1.68 5.31
N VAL A 131 -3.35 2.51 5.55
CA VAL A 131 -2.00 2.38 4.98
C VAL A 131 -1.10 1.77 6.04
N LEU A 132 -0.83 0.47 5.92
CA LEU A 132 0.04 -0.26 6.83
C LEU A 132 1.49 0.20 6.66
N ILE A 133 2.11 0.63 7.75
CA ILE A 133 3.54 0.95 7.79
C ILE A 133 4.34 -0.34 7.96
N ARG A 134 5.27 -0.59 7.03
CA ARG A 134 6.03 -1.85 6.99
C ARG A 134 7.54 -1.67 7.04
N GLY A 135 8.02 -0.52 6.59
CA GLY A 135 9.44 -0.23 6.54
C GLY A 135 9.74 1.17 7.01
N LEU A 136 10.74 1.28 7.88
CA LEU A 136 11.32 2.54 8.33
C LEU A 136 12.83 2.53 8.09
N GLN A 137 13.39 3.69 7.81
CA GLN A 137 14.82 3.92 7.88
C GLN A 137 15.10 4.96 8.96
N THR A 138 15.99 4.63 9.89
CA THR A 138 16.49 5.55 10.92
C THR A 138 17.49 6.54 10.33
N GLN A 139 17.78 7.61 11.08
CA GLN A 139 18.70 8.67 10.63
C GLN A 139 20.13 8.18 10.34
N ASP A 140 20.62 7.16 11.06
CA ASP A 140 21.91 6.50 10.81
C ASP A 140 21.88 5.52 9.63
N GLY A 141 20.72 5.40 8.96
CA GLY A 141 20.55 4.63 7.75
C GLY A 141 20.14 3.17 7.98
N GLN A 142 20.00 2.69 9.21
CA GLN A 142 19.51 1.33 9.51
C GLN A 142 18.09 1.13 8.95
N LEU A 143 17.86 -0.02 8.31
CA LEU A 143 16.53 -0.42 7.82
C LEU A 143 15.81 -1.28 8.86
N ILE A 144 14.59 -0.88 9.19
CA ILE A 144 13.63 -1.65 9.96
C ILE A 144 12.66 -2.26 8.96
N ASP A 145 12.71 -3.57 8.79
CA ASP A 145 11.97 -4.30 7.75
C ASP A 145 10.94 -5.25 8.36
N GLY A 146 9.70 -4.76 8.47
CA GLY A 146 8.53 -5.53 8.88
C GLY A 146 7.58 -4.70 9.75
N PRO A 147 6.25 -4.89 9.62
CA PRO A 147 5.26 -4.07 10.34
C PRO A 147 5.38 -4.18 11.86
N SER A 148 5.60 -5.37 12.40
CA SER A 148 5.75 -5.55 13.85
C SER A 148 7.03 -4.91 14.39
N LEU A 149 8.11 -4.91 13.60
CA LEU A 149 9.37 -4.27 13.97
C LEU A 149 9.26 -2.75 13.90
N CYS A 150 8.47 -2.22 12.95
CA CYS A 150 8.14 -0.80 12.94
C CYS A 150 7.42 -0.41 14.24
N VAL A 151 6.41 -1.19 14.67
CA VAL A 151 5.73 -0.94 15.95
C VAL A 151 6.69 -1.02 17.15
N ASP A 152 7.60 -2.00 17.17
CA ASP A 152 8.64 -2.07 18.22
C ASP A 152 9.55 -0.85 18.25
N GLN A 153 9.94 -0.33 17.07
CA GLN A 153 10.68 0.91 16.98
C GLN A 153 9.90 2.08 17.57
N LEU A 154 8.60 2.19 17.27
CA LEU A 154 7.75 3.27 17.81
C LEU A 154 7.67 3.19 19.34
N LEU A 155 7.45 1.99 19.88
CA LEU A 155 7.43 1.77 21.33
C LEU A 155 8.74 2.20 21.99
N ALA A 156 9.87 1.80 21.41
CA ALA A 156 11.19 2.16 21.92
C ALA A 156 11.42 3.69 21.89
N CYS A 157 11.14 4.35 20.75
CA CYS A 157 11.39 5.78 20.61
C CYS A 157 10.47 6.64 21.49
N CYS A 158 9.24 6.19 21.72
CA CYS A 158 8.26 6.88 22.56
C CYS A 158 8.35 6.49 24.04
N SER A 159 9.34 5.68 24.43
CA SER A 159 9.51 5.14 25.80
C SER A 159 8.27 4.41 26.33
N GLN A 160 7.52 3.71 25.47
CA GLN A 160 6.31 2.98 25.82
C GLN A 160 6.56 1.47 25.88
N ARG A 161 5.98 0.80 26.89
CA ARG A 161 6.12 -0.67 27.06
C ARG A 161 5.09 -1.48 26.29
N THR A 162 3.95 -0.88 25.96
CA THR A 162 2.83 -1.58 25.32
C THR A 162 2.20 -0.72 24.24
N VAL A 163 1.57 -1.38 23.26
CA VAL A 163 0.81 -0.71 22.20
C VAL A 163 -0.34 0.11 22.79
N SER A 164 -1.00 -0.37 23.83
CA SER A 164 -2.06 0.39 24.51
C SER A 164 -1.54 1.71 25.07
N ALA A 165 -0.43 1.69 25.81
CA ALA A 165 0.14 2.91 26.38
C ALA A 165 0.57 3.91 25.31
N LEU A 166 1.08 3.42 24.17
CA LEU A 166 1.39 4.28 23.03
C LEU A 166 0.13 4.86 22.37
N ASP A 167 -0.91 4.07 22.17
CA ASP A 167 -2.19 4.54 21.61
C ASP A 167 -2.86 5.56 22.54
N ASP A 168 -2.79 5.34 23.85
CA ASP A 168 -3.26 6.28 24.88
C ASP A 168 -2.45 7.59 24.85
N ALA A 169 -1.13 7.52 24.66
CA ALA A 169 -0.28 8.69 24.53
C ALA A 169 -0.54 9.48 23.23
N ILE A 170 -0.87 8.79 22.13
CA ILE A 170 -1.32 9.41 20.88
C ILE A 170 -2.69 10.07 21.07
N ALA A 171 -3.57 9.48 21.87
CA ALA A 171 -4.88 10.01 22.27
C ALA A 171 -5.79 10.36 21.07
N GLY A 172 -5.71 9.59 19.98
CA GLY A 172 -6.51 9.80 18.78
C GLY A 172 -6.20 11.09 18.02
N ARG A 173 -5.09 11.78 18.33
CA ARG A 173 -4.64 12.96 17.59
C ARG A 173 -4.38 12.62 16.12
N TYR A 174 -4.51 13.64 15.28
CA TYR A 174 -4.14 13.51 13.88
C TYR A 174 -2.65 13.23 13.71
N VAL A 175 -2.29 12.54 12.63
CA VAL A 175 -0.89 12.21 12.35
C VAL A 175 -0.02 13.44 12.11
N TRP A 176 -0.59 14.61 11.80
CA TRP A 176 0.15 15.87 11.66
C TRP A 176 0.09 16.76 12.91
N ASP A 177 -0.45 16.26 14.03
CA ASP A 177 -0.43 16.98 15.29
C ASP A 177 1.00 16.97 15.87
N MET A 178 1.59 18.17 16.02
CA MET A 178 2.96 18.32 16.50
C MET A 178 3.14 17.92 17.97
N SER A 179 2.04 17.86 18.74
CA SER A 179 2.05 17.36 20.12
C SER A 179 1.93 15.83 20.21
N SER A 180 1.63 15.14 19.09
CA SER A 180 1.57 13.69 19.07
C SER A 180 2.98 13.09 19.16
N PRO A 181 3.17 12.04 19.98
CA PRO A 181 4.46 11.33 20.06
C PRO A 181 4.76 10.58 18.75
N VAL A 182 3.77 10.26 17.93
CA VAL A 182 3.97 9.68 16.60
C VAL A 182 3.32 10.59 15.57
N ARG A 183 4.11 11.17 14.67
CA ARG A 183 3.63 12.20 13.74
C ARG A 183 4.35 12.19 12.39
N LEU A 184 3.70 12.77 11.39
CA LEU A 184 4.21 13.07 10.07
C LEU A 184 4.38 14.57 9.92
N VAL A 185 5.54 14.99 9.44
CA VAL A 185 5.82 16.37 9.03
C VAL A 185 5.94 16.40 7.51
N TRP A 186 5.08 17.16 6.85
CA TRP A 186 5.01 17.25 5.40
C TRP A 186 6.06 18.20 4.85
N HIS A 187 6.66 17.82 3.72
CA HIS A 187 7.57 18.65 2.95
C HIS A 187 6.86 19.22 1.71
N ASP A 188 7.08 20.49 1.43
CA ASP A 188 6.55 21.14 0.23
C ASP A 188 7.11 20.52 -1.04
N GLN A 189 8.42 20.23 -1.04
CA GLN A 189 9.12 19.53 -2.11
C GLN A 189 9.46 18.09 -1.67
N PRO A 190 8.82 17.06 -2.27
CA PRO A 190 9.23 15.68 -2.05
C PRO A 190 10.66 15.43 -2.53
N ALA A 191 11.36 14.52 -1.85
CA ALA A 191 12.64 14.02 -2.34
C ALA A 191 12.47 13.26 -3.67
N ASN A 192 13.53 13.28 -4.49
CA ASN A 192 13.58 12.42 -5.66
C ASN A 192 13.81 10.96 -5.23
N GLY A 193 13.06 10.05 -5.82
CA GLY A 193 13.19 8.62 -5.55
C GLY A 193 12.45 7.78 -6.57
N THR A 194 12.83 6.50 -6.66
CA THR A 194 12.12 5.54 -7.50
C THR A 194 11.11 4.78 -6.64
N LEU A 195 9.84 4.82 -7.06
CA LEU A 195 8.78 4.04 -6.45
C LEU A 195 8.72 2.67 -7.09
N TYR A 196 8.67 1.62 -6.27
CA TYR A 196 8.41 0.26 -6.71
C TYR A 196 7.08 -0.20 -6.15
N ARG A 197 6.34 -0.98 -6.96
CA ARG A 197 5.06 -1.57 -6.55
C ARG A 197 5.04 -3.09 -6.71
N SER A 198 4.35 -3.78 -5.81
CA SER A 198 4.16 -5.24 -5.87
C SER A 198 2.87 -5.67 -5.19
N ALA A 199 2.54 -6.96 -5.28
CA ALA A 199 1.54 -7.56 -4.40
C ALA A 199 1.91 -7.38 -2.92
N ARG A 200 0.89 -7.33 -2.07
CA ARG A 200 1.01 -7.26 -0.60
C ARG A 200 1.58 -8.56 -0.03
N VAL A 201 2.14 -8.49 1.17
CA VAL A 201 2.81 -9.59 1.87
C VAL A 201 1.88 -10.21 2.90
N GLY A 202 1.85 -11.55 2.95
CA GLY A 202 1.13 -12.29 3.99
C GLY A 202 -0.35 -12.52 3.69
N LEU A 203 -0.83 -12.17 2.49
CA LEU A 203 -2.16 -12.54 2.02
C LEU A 203 -2.15 -14.00 1.52
N SER A 204 -3.26 -14.71 1.76
CA SER A 204 -3.40 -16.12 1.39
C SER A 204 -4.85 -16.47 1.05
N LEU A 205 -5.05 -17.59 0.37
CA LEU A 205 -6.35 -18.14 -0.01
C LEU A 205 -6.81 -19.21 0.98
N LYS A 206 -7.01 -18.82 2.25
CA LYS A 206 -7.65 -19.69 3.27
C LYS A 206 -9.17 -19.53 3.19
N GLN A 207 -9.96 -20.42 3.81
CA GLN A 207 -11.42 -20.60 3.66
C GLN A 207 -12.24 -19.32 3.39
N HIS A 208 -11.99 -18.24 4.14
CA HIS A 208 -12.78 -17.01 4.09
C HIS A 208 -12.39 -16.02 2.97
N THR A 209 -11.20 -16.17 2.37
CA THR A 209 -10.67 -15.29 1.32
C THR A 209 -10.55 -16.00 -0.04
N ALA A 210 -10.93 -17.28 -0.13
CA ALA A 210 -10.91 -18.07 -1.35
C ALA A 210 -12.14 -17.83 -2.26
N ALA A 211 -13.06 -16.95 -1.88
CA ALA A 211 -14.10 -16.46 -2.78
C ALA A 211 -13.48 -15.71 -3.97
N PHE A 212 -14.17 -15.69 -5.12
CA PHE A 212 -13.69 -15.04 -6.35
C PHE A 212 -13.22 -13.60 -6.12
N ASP A 213 -13.89 -12.86 -5.24
CA ASP A 213 -13.50 -11.50 -4.89
C ASP A 213 -12.13 -11.43 -4.19
N GLY A 214 -11.82 -12.35 -3.28
CA GLY A 214 -10.51 -12.40 -2.62
C GLY A 214 -9.37 -12.71 -3.58
N LEU A 215 -9.61 -13.57 -4.58
CA LEU A 215 -8.65 -13.82 -5.65
C LEU A 215 -8.33 -12.54 -6.43
N ARG A 216 -9.33 -11.71 -6.72
CA ARG A 216 -9.14 -10.43 -7.44
C ARG A 216 -8.21 -9.47 -6.68
N PHE A 217 -8.22 -9.45 -5.36
CA PHE A 217 -7.39 -8.53 -4.56
C PHE A 217 -6.05 -9.10 -4.08
N LEU A 218 -5.84 -10.41 -4.22
CA LEU A 218 -4.69 -11.11 -3.66
C LEU A 218 -3.35 -10.57 -4.20
N LEU A 219 -3.28 -10.35 -5.51
CA LEU A 219 -2.04 -9.98 -6.20
C LEU A 219 -2.06 -8.55 -6.76
N ARG A 220 -3.07 -7.75 -6.40
CA ARG A 220 -3.13 -6.32 -6.72
C ARG A 220 -1.87 -5.60 -6.23
N PRO A 221 -1.32 -4.64 -7.01
CA PRO A 221 -0.04 -3.99 -6.72
C PRO A 221 -0.15 -2.89 -5.66
N TYR A 222 -0.72 -3.21 -4.49
CA TYR A 222 -1.02 -2.25 -3.42
C TYR A 222 0.07 -2.15 -2.35
N ARG A 223 1.23 -2.74 -2.59
CA ARG A 223 2.43 -2.55 -1.79
C ARG A 223 3.38 -1.62 -2.52
N PHE A 224 3.89 -0.61 -1.82
CA PHE A 224 4.81 0.38 -2.37
C PHE A 224 6.07 0.48 -1.52
N LEU A 225 7.23 0.64 -2.16
CA LEU A 225 8.52 0.75 -1.47
C LEU A 225 9.56 1.51 -2.27
N SER A 226 10.60 1.97 -1.58
CA SER A 226 11.73 2.72 -2.15
C SER A 226 13.08 1.98 -2.09
N GLU A 227 13.18 0.89 -1.33
CA GLU A 227 14.46 0.19 -1.04
C GLU A 227 14.48 -1.26 -1.57
N PRO A 228 14.36 -1.49 -2.90
CA PRO A 228 14.12 -2.82 -3.49
C PRO A 228 15.24 -3.84 -3.22
N ARG A 229 16.46 -3.37 -2.95
CA ARG A 229 17.62 -4.22 -2.69
C ARG A 229 17.71 -4.69 -1.24
N ARG A 230 17.14 -3.93 -0.30
CA ARG A 230 17.37 -4.10 1.14
C ARG A 230 16.24 -4.84 1.84
N ILE A 231 15.06 -4.91 1.22
CA ILE A 231 13.93 -5.69 1.75
C ILE A 231 14.24 -7.20 1.78
N ARG A 232 13.79 -7.85 2.84
CA ARG A 232 13.86 -9.30 3.05
C ARG A 232 12.49 -9.92 2.80
N LYS A 233 11.45 -9.42 3.48
CA LYS A 233 10.07 -9.90 3.31
C LYS A 233 9.46 -9.33 2.03
N GLY A 234 8.62 -10.11 1.35
CA GLY A 234 7.99 -9.66 0.10
C GLY A 234 8.92 -9.56 -1.11
N ARG A 235 10.17 -10.07 -1.01
CA ARG A 235 11.15 -9.99 -2.10
C ARG A 235 10.67 -10.72 -3.35
N THR A 236 10.11 -11.92 -3.21
CA THR A 236 9.57 -12.69 -4.34
C THR A 236 8.46 -11.93 -5.06
N GLN A 237 7.52 -11.33 -4.32
CA GLN A 237 6.43 -10.50 -4.84
C GLN A 237 6.97 -9.34 -5.68
N LEU A 238 7.99 -8.63 -5.17
CA LEU A 238 8.63 -7.53 -5.91
C LEU A 238 9.27 -8.04 -7.20
N LEU A 239 10.07 -9.10 -7.14
CA LEU A 239 10.74 -9.64 -8.33
C LEU A 239 9.75 -10.03 -9.41
N LEU A 240 8.65 -10.69 -9.02
CA LEU A 240 7.60 -11.10 -9.93
C LEU A 240 6.84 -9.90 -10.51
N ALA A 241 6.57 -8.86 -9.72
CA ALA A 241 5.93 -7.64 -10.20
C ALA A 241 6.80 -6.92 -11.24
N LEU A 242 8.12 -6.87 -11.04
CA LEU A 242 9.06 -6.27 -12.00
C LEU A 242 9.18 -7.11 -13.29
N LEU A 243 9.18 -8.44 -13.17
CA LEU A 243 9.18 -9.35 -14.33
C LEU A 243 7.90 -9.18 -15.16
N ALA A 244 6.74 -9.08 -14.50
CA ALA A 244 5.46 -8.94 -15.18
C ALA A 244 5.29 -7.59 -15.89
N GLN A 245 6.01 -6.55 -15.48
CA GLN A 245 6.10 -5.28 -16.20
C GLN A 245 6.95 -5.36 -17.47
N GLY A 246 7.56 -6.51 -17.76
CA GLY A 246 8.42 -6.69 -18.94
C GLY A 246 9.79 -6.03 -18.83
N LEU A 247 10.20 -5.63 -17.63
CA LEU A 247 11.49 -4.97 -17.42
C LEU A 247 12.67 -5.91 -17.74
N PRO A 248 13.77 -5.40 -18.33
CA PRO A 248 14.93 -6.22 -18.64
C PRO A 248 15.52 -6.92 -17.40
N LEU A 249 15.90 -8.21 -17.54
CA LEU A 249 16.46 -8.98 -16.42
C LEU A 249 17.74 -8.35 -15.84
N SER A 250 18.52 -7.66 -16.67
CA SER A 250 19.71 -6.90 -16.26
C SER A 250 19.34 -5.75 -15.32
N PHE A 251 18.29 -4.99 -15.66
CA PHE A 251 17.75 -3.90 -14.85
C PHE A 251 17.23 -4.42 -13.50
N ILE A 252 16.43 -5.50 -13.51
CA ILE A 252 15.90 -6.10 -12.28
C ILE A 252 17.04 -6.58 -11.38
N ARG A 253 18.06 -7.23 -11.95
CA ARG A 253 19.27 -7.63 -11.21
C ARG A 253 19.97 -6.42 -10.57
N GLU A 254 20.16 -5.35 -11.32
CA GLU A 254 20.84 -4.15 -10.82
C GLU A 254 20.10 -3.54 -9.62
N ARG A 255 18.78 -3.37 -9.75
CA ARG A 255 17.94 -2.76 -8.70
C ARG A 255 17.76 -3.64 -7.46
N THR A 256 17.68 -4.95 -7.63
CA THR A 256 17.31 -5.86 -6.54
C THR A 256 18.49 -6.67 -6.00
N GLY A 257 19.57 -6.82 -6.76
CA GLY A 257 20.68 -7.74 -6.49
C GLY A 257 20.33 -9.22 -6.74
N CYS A 258 19.20 -9.54 -7.37
CA CYS A 258 18.80 -10.93 -7.61
C CYS A 258 19.59 -11.59 -8.74
N ASN A 259 19.93 -12.87 -8.59
CA ASN A 259 20.66 -13.63 -9.59
C ASN A 259 19.82 -13.88 -10.86
N LEU A 260 20.42 -13.74 -12.05
CA LEU A 260 19.74 -13.92 -13.34
C LEU A 260 19.10 -15.31 -13.51
N ALA A 261 19.73 -16.38 -13.00
CA ALA A 261 19.17 -17.72 -13.10
C ALA A 261 17.86 -17.85 -12.30
N VAL A 262 17.78 -17.18 -11.15
CA VAL A 262 16.54 -17.12 -10.35
C VAL A 262 15.46 -16.34 -11.10
N LEU A 263 15.80 -15.18 -11.67
CA LEU A 263 14.86 -14.38 -12.45
C LEU A 263 14.32 -15.14 -13.67
N ARG A 264 15.19 -15.84 -14.42
CA ARG A 264 14.77 -16.67 -15.56
C ARG A 264 13.82 -17.79 -15.15
N ARG A 265 14.09 -18.45 -14.02
CA ARG A 265 13.21 -19.49 -13.49
C ARG A 265 11.84 -18.92 -13.11
N TYR A 266 11.80 -17.79 -12.39
CA TYR A 266 10.54 -17.14 -12.04
C TYR A 266 9.75 -16.68 -13.26
N LEU A 267 10.42 -16.19 -14.30
CA LEU A 267 9.77 -15.82 -15.56
C LEU A 267 9.19 -17.05 -16.29
N ALA A 268 9.92 -18.17 -16.32
CA ALA A 268 9.43 -19.41 -16.89
C ALA A 268 8.22 -19.95 -16.11
N ASP A 269 8.28 -19.96 -14.77
CA ASP A 269 7.16 -20.36 -13.92
C ASP A 269 5.94 -19.42 -14.10
N TYR A 270 6.17 -18.11 -14.24
CA TYR A 270 5.13 -17.12 -14.57
C TYR A 270 4.41 -17.45 -15.88
N HIS A 271 5.15 -17.67 -16.97
CA HIS A 271 4.56 -18.05 -18.26
C HIS A 271 3.86 -19.40 -18.21
N GLN A 272 4.37 -20.35 -17.42
CA GLN A 272 3.69 -21.63 -17.23
C GLN A 272 2.33 -21.43 -16.56
N GLY A 273 2.27 -20.67 -15.46
CA GLY A 273 1.01 -20.39 -14.77
C GLY A 273 0.00 -19.62 -15.62
N ALA A 274 0.48 -18.73 -16.50
CA ALA A 274 -0.37 -18.06 -17.48
C ALA A 274 -1.09 -19.02 -18.45
N ASN A 275 -0.70 -20.30 -18.52
CA ASN A 275 -1.39 -21.33 -19.31
C ASN A 275 -2.25 -22.30 -18.46
N GLU A 276 -2.21 -22.20 -17.12
CA GLU A 276 -2.96 -23.09 -16.21
C GLU A 276 -4.42 -22.61 -16.03
N VAL A 277 -5.39 -23.50 -15.80
CA VAL A 277 -6.81 -23.14 -15.63
C VAL A 277 -7.28 -23.45 -14.21
N GLY A 278 -8.07 -22.55 -13.61
CA GLY A 278 -8.62 -22.71 -12.25
C GLY A 278 -7.58 -22.47 -11.14
N PHE A 279 -8.01 -21.90 -10.01
CA PHE A 279 -7.10 -21.52 -8.91
C PHE A 279 -6.94 -22.60 -7.84
N ASP A 280 -7.52 -23.79 -8.04
CA ASP A 280 -7.66 -24.83 -7.02
C ASP A 280 -6.30 -25.28 -6.45
N ALA A 281 -5.25 -25.28 -7.28
CA ALA A 281 -3.89 -25.64 -6.87
C ALA A 281 -3.25 -24.65 -5.86
N TYR A 282 -3.85 -23.48 -5.65
CA TYR A 282 -3.33 -22.42 -4.79
C TYR A 282 -4.16 -22.20 -3.53
N VAL A 283 -5.40 -22.68 -3.52
CA VAL A 283 -6.26 -22.60 -2.34
C VAL A 283 -5.66 -23.52 -1.27
N TRP A 284 -5.69 -23.08 -0.01
CA TRP A 284 -5.20 -23.86 1.14
C TRP A 284 -3.72 -24.20 1.18
N SER A 285 -2.94 -23.71 0.22
CA SER A 285 -1.54 -24.04 0.08
C SER A 285 -0.64 -22.95 0.64
N GLU A 286 0.43 -23.34 1.32
CA GLU A 286 1.56 -22.43 1.52
C GLU A 286 2.29 -22.25 0.20
N LEU A 287 2.28 -21.02 -0.32
CA LEU A 287 2.82 -20.73 -1.64
C LEU A 287 4.33 -20.48 -1.56
N GLY A 288 5.10 -21.45 -2.01
CA GLY A 288 6.52 -21.27 -2.31
C GLY A 288 6.73 -20.34 -3.51
N PRO A 289 7.97 -19.87 -3.76
CA PRO A 289 8.24 -18.92 -4.84
C PRO A 289 7.80 -19.36 -6.23
N ARG A 290 7.90 -20.66 -6.54
CA ARG A 290 7.44 -21.24 -7.80
C ARG A 290 5.92 -21.16 -7.95
N GLN A 291 5.17 -21.54 -6.92
CA GLN A 291 3.71 -21.48 -6.93
C GLN A 291 3.23 -20.04 -7.00
N LEU A 292 3.89 -19.11 -6.29
CA LEU A 292 3.57 -17.69 -6.38
C LEU A 292 3.80 -17.12 -7.78
N ALA A 293 4.88 -17.52 -8.46
CA ALA A 293 5.15 -17.11 -9.84
C ALA A 293 4.06 -17.58 -10.80
N ARG A 294 3.68 -18.86 -10.72
CA ARG A 294 2.60 -19.43 -11.54
C ARG A 294 1.25 -18.79 -11.23
N LEU A 295 0.92 -18.64 -9.95
CA LEU A 295 -0.29 -17.97 -9.51
C LEU A 295 -0.39 -16.55 -10.10
N LEU A 296 0.72 -15.79 -10.11
CA LEU A 296 0.73 -14.46 -10.71
C LEU A 296 0.46 -14.49 -12.21
N GLY A 297 1.08 -15.42 -12.95
CA GLY A 297 0.81 -15.59 -14.39
C GLY A 297 -0.66 -15.90 -14.67
N GLN A 298 -1.24 -16.80 -13.89
CA GLN A 298 -2.64 -17.14 -14.00
C GLN A 298 -3.55 -15.96 -13.62
N TRP A 299 -3.22 -15.26 -12.54
CA TRP A 299 -3.95 -14.10 -12.06
C TRP A 299 -3.97 -12.98 -13.10
N HIS A 300 -2.84 -12.68 -13.76
CA HIS A 300 -2.81 -11.68 -14.83
C HIS A 300 -3.71 -12.04 -15.99
N ARG A 301 -3.65 -13.28 -16.50
CA ARG A 301 -4.55 -13.70 -17.58
C ARG A 301 -6.02 -13.58 -17.21
N THR A 302 -6.38 -13.88 -15.96
CA THR A 302 -7.79 -13.86 -15.52
C THR A 302 -8.29 -12.44 -15.20
N PHE A 303 -7.48 -11.61 -14.53
CA PHE A 303 -7.93 -10.35 -13.95
C PHE A 303 -7.30 -9.11 -14.61
N ALA A 304 -6.05 -9.17 -15.08
CA ALA A 304 -5.36 -7.98 -15.57
C ALA A 304 -5.84 -7.50 -16.94
N ASP A 305 -6.30 -8.40 -17.82
CA ASP A 305 -6.83 -8.04 -19.15
C ASP A 305 -8.23 -7.41 -19.09
N ASN A 306 -8.99 -7.72 -18.02
CA ASN A 306 -10.36 -7.26 -17.77
C ASN A 306 -10.43 -6.00 -16.91
N ASP A 307 -9.38 -5.65 -16.17
CA ASP A 307 -9.27 -4.37 -15.48
C ASP A 307 -8.74 -3.30 -16.46
N SER A 308 -9.61 -2.39 -16.89
CA SER A 308 -9.22 -1.15 -17.59
C SER A 308 -8.14 -0.36 -16.82
N GLU A 309 -8.06 -0.58 -15.50
CA GLU A 309 -7.09 0.01 -14.57
C GLU A 309 -5.63 -0.36 -14.83
N ASN A 310 -5.34 -1.54 -15.40
CA ASN A 310 -3.95 -1.98 -15.67
C ASN A 310 -3.43 -1.50 -17.04
N ARG A 311 -4.31 -1.11 -17.98
CA ARG A 311 -3.91 -0.68 -19.33
C ARG A 311 -3.24 0.70 -19.34
N LEU A 312 -3.66 1.59 -18.44
CA LEU A 312 -3.13 2.96 -18.35
C LEU A 312 -1.77 3.03 -17.64
N ALA A 313 -1.50 2.10 -16.72
CA ALA A 313 -0.25 2.08 -15.94
C ALA A 313 0.94 1.43 -16.66
N ASN A 314 0.72 0.79 -17.81
CA ASN A 314 1.78 0.22 -18.67
C ASN A 314 2.13 1.12 -19.87
N GLN A 315 1.50 2.30 -19.99
CA GLN A 315 1.78 3.30 -21.03
C GLN A 315 2.52 4.55 -20.52
N GLY A 316 2.79 4.63 -19.20
CA GLY A 316 3.52 5.74 -18.59
C GLY A 316 4.96 5.35 -18.26
N ASP A 317 5.90 6.14 -18.78
CA ASP A 317 7.35 6.17 -18.54
C ASP A 317 8.18 5.02 -19.12
N ASP A 318 8.67 5.28 -20.33
CA ASP A 318 9.98 4.80 -20.78
C ASP A 318 11.05 5.39 -19.85
N PRO A 319 11.77 4.60 -19.04
CA PRO A 319 12.82 5.10 -18.16
C PRO A 319 14.08 5.52 -18.93
N LEU A 320 14.04 5.55 -20.27
CA LEU A 320 15.11 6.03 -21.16
C LEU A 320 14.75 7.32 -21.93
N ARG A 321 13.77 8.10 -21.47
CA ARG A 321 13.58 9.50 -21.89
C ARG A 321 13.57 10.47 -20.72
#